data_AF-A0A7X9HYS6-F1
#
_entry.id   AF-A0A7X9HYS6-F1
#
_cell.length_a   1.000
_cell.length_b   1.000
_cell.length_c   1.000
_cell.angle_alpha   90.00
_cell.angle_beta   90.00
_cell.angle_gamma   90.00
#
_symmetry.space_group_name_H-M   'P 1'
#
loop_
_entity.id
_entity.type
_entity.pdbx_description
1 polymer ?
#
loop_
_entity_poly.entity_id
_entity_poly.type
_entity_poly.pdbx_seq_one_letter_code
_entity_poly.pdbx_strand_id
1 'polypeptide(L)'
;MKKFLFVLLVSLNLIALPVFASGTNEEEETETPVVNTNTEPIEQETVQIDENTTKVTNKYFDLVLIKKAQSAFGQYVPYELQVTPHLNSPKTQILWSSPTTLTISPQHKEFISMEQGKTYKVRANVKPLRQGTYDITVSAISWQYDTNYTNAASDTLTFDKGLVLQPTSAIYQIMNVVKYLLIVAAFVLLSWLVVKFAQRYSKKAKQWLTPPF
;
A
#
# COMPACT_ATOMS: atom_id res chain seq x y z
N MET A 1 30.18 6.75 -23.93
CA MET A 1 29.21 5.84 -23.26
C MET A 1 28.89 6.24 -21.82
N LYS A 2 29.84 6.69 -20.99
CA LYS A 2 29.58 7.15 -19.60
C LYS A 2 28.60 8.33 -19.45
N LYS A 3 28.56 9.29 -20.38
CA LYS A 3 27.68 10.47 -20.29
C LYS A 3 26.20 10.17 -20.55
N PHE A 4 25.89 9.13 -21.34
CA PHE A 4 24.49 8.75 -21.63
C PHE A 4 23.85 7.97 -20.48
N LEU A 5 24.66 7.16 -19.77
CA LEU A 5 24.21 6.44 -18.57
C LEU A 5 23.87 7.41 -17.43
N PHE A 6 24.60 8.52 -17.31
CA PHE A 6 24.38 9.54 -16.27
C PHE A 6 23.09 10.35 -16.52
N VAL A 7 22.76 10.67 -17.77
CA VAL A 7 21.52 11.38 -18.12
C VAL A 7 20.27 10.50 -17.94
N LEU A 8 20.40 9.18 -18.15
CA LEU A 8 19.31 8.22 -17.90
C LEU A 8 19.06 8.03 -16.38
N LEU A 9 20.08 8.20 -15.54
CA LEU A 9 19.99 8.03 -14.08
C LEU A 9 19.47 9.29 -13.38
N VAL A 10 19.69 10.48 -13.97
CA VAL A 10 19.17 11.76 -13.47
C VAL A 10 17.70 11.98 -13.86
N SER A 11 17.25 11.44 -15.00
CA SER A 11 15.86 11.57 -15.46
C SER A 11 14.87 10.67 -14.71
N LEU A 12 15.33 9.68 -13.95
CA LEU A 12 14.47 8.79 -13.15
C LEU A 12 14.07 9.37 -11.77
N ASN A 13 14.65 10.50 -11.35
CA ASN A 13 14.46 11.08 -10.01
C ASN A 13 13.45 12.25 -9.93
N LEU A 14 12.73 12.60 -11.01
CA LEU A 14 11.86 13.78 -11.03
C LEU A 14 10.34 13.49 -10.92
N ILE A 15 9.93 12.25 -10.65
CA ILE A 15 8.51 11.89 -10.51
C ILE A 15 8.19 11.66 -9.03
N ALA A 16 8.25 12.73 -8.24
CA ALA A 16 7.69 12.75 -6.90
C ALA A 16 7.26 14.19 -6.54
N LEU A 17 6.13 14.62 -7.09
CA LEU A 17 5.36 15.74 -6.55
C LEU A 17 3.98 15.23 -6.12
N PRO A 18 3.55 15.51 -4.87
CA PRO A 18 2.19 15.20 -4.44
C PRO A 18 1.22 16.24 -5.02
N VAL A 19 0.25 15.76 -5.78
CA VAL A 19 -0.94 16.55 -6.14
C VAL A 19 -1.85 16.58 -4.92
N PHE A 20 -1.96 17.74 -4.27
CA PHE A 20 -3.00 18.02 -3.30
C PHE A 20 -4.28 18.40 -4.05
N ALA A 21 -5.32 17.58 -3.92
CA ALA A 21 -6.69 17.96 -4.24
C ALA A 21 -7.40 18.30 -2.93
N SER A 22 -7.68 19.59 -2.74
CA SER A 22 -8.50 20.13 -1.66
C SER A 22 -9.96 20.03 -2.09
N GLY A 23 -10.79 19.37 -1.28
CA GLY A 23 -12.23 19.30 -1.46
C GLY A 23 -12.92 19.34 -0.11
N THR A 24 -13.48 20.50 0.20
CA THR A 24 -14.37 20.78 1.33
C THR A 24 -15.74 20.15 1.06
N ASN A 25 -16.39 19.59 2.08
CA ASN A 25 -17.83 19.75 2.35
C ASN A 25 -18.15 19.24 3.76
N GLU A 26 -18.85 20.09 4.49
CA GLU A 26 -19.55 19.85 5.75
C GLU A 26 -20.85 19.07 5.48
N GLU A 27 -21.29 18.22 6.42
CA GLU A 27 -22.67 18.17 6.94
C GLU A 27 -22.80 17.14 8.09
N GLU A 28 -23.73 17.44 9.00
CA GLU A 28 -23.91 16.99 10.39
C GLU A 28 -24.71 15.67 10.60
N GLU A 29 -24.49 15.11 11.81
CA GLU A 29 -25.37 14.38 12.73
C GLU A 29 -26.22 13.16 12.27
N THR A 30 -26.14 12.05 13.04
CA THR A 30 -27.15 11.67 14.05
C THR A 30 -26.77 10.35 14.74
N GLU A 31 -26.69 10.38 16.07
CA GLU A 31 -26.53 9.23 16.97
C GLU A 31 -27.85 8.48 17.18
N THR A 32 -27.81 7.15 17.35
CA THR A 32 -28.71 6.44 18.28
C THR A 32 -28.00 5.19 18.85
N PRO A 33 -28.08 4.92 20.17
CA PRO A 33 -27.47 3.74 20.79
C PRO A 33 -28.49 2.61 20.95
N VAL A 34 -28.04 1.35 20.81
CA VAL A 34 -28.78 0.16 21.27
C VAL A 34 -27.89 -0.66 22.19
N VAL A 35 -28.41 -0.90 23.40
CA VAL A 35 -27.75 -1.48 24.57
C VAL A 35 -28.24 -2.92 24.82
N ASN A 36 -27.36 -3.74 25.43
CA ASN A 36 -27.49 -5.05 26.14
C ASN A 36 -26.80 -6.23 25.41
N THR A 37 -25.91 -7.06 26.01
CA THR A 37 -25.81 -7.58 27.39
C THR A 37 -24.38 -8.03 27.79
N ASN A 38 -24.03 -7.76 29.06
CA ASN A 38 -22.95 -8.24 29.94
C ASN A 38 -21.99 -9.40 29.53
N THR A 39 -20.71 -9.05 29.43
CA THR A 39 -19.52 -9.70 30.03
C THR A 39 -18.47 -8.61 30.00
N GLU A 40 -18.01 -8.01 31.12
CA GLU A 40 -17.17 -6.77 31.15
C GLU A 40 -16.24 -6.67 29.92
N PRO A 41 -16.69 -6.01 28.84
CA PRO A 41 -15.94 -5.96 27.61
C PRO A 41 -15.15 -4.67 27.68
N ILE A 42 -13.89 -4.71 27.26
CA ILE A 42 -13.23 -3.47 26.87
C ILE A 42 -14.13 -2.89 25.78
N GLU A 43 -14.79 -1.77 26.08
CA GLU A 43 -15.73 -1.11 25.19
C GLU A 43 -14.93 -0.68 23.95
N GLN A 44 -15.01 -1.53 22.92
CA GLN A 44 -14.36 -1.36 21.63
C GLN A 44 -15.41 -0.78 20.70
N GLU A 45 -15.34 0.53 20.49
CA GLU A 45 -16.17 1.19 19.51
C GLU A 45 -15.53 1.02 18.15
N THR A 46 -16.14 0.16 17.32
CA THR A 46 -15.77 0.01 15.92
C THR A 46 -16.72 0.86 15.09
N VAL A 47 -16.17 1.88 14.43
CA VAL A 47 -16.90 2.77 13.54
C VAL A 47 -16.30 2.62 12.14
N GLN A 48 -17.10 2.13 11.19
CA GLN A 48 -16.76 2.23 9.77
C GLN A 48 -17.11 3.64 9.31
N ILE A 49 -16.08 4.42 8.97
CA ILE A 49 -16.25 5.81 8.51
C ILE A 49 -16.57 5.82 7.01
N ASP A 50 -15.92 4.93 6.25
CA ASP A 50 -16.15 4.71 4.83
C ASP A 50 -15.79 3.25 4.44
N GLU A 51 -16.08 2.82 3.20
CA GLU A 51 -15.80 1.45 2.71
C GLU A 51 -14.31 1.01 2.80
N ASN A 52 -13.40 1.96 2.97
CA ASN A 52 -11.95 1.77 2.99
C ASN A 52 -11.31 2.14 4.33
N THR A 53 -12.06 2.74 5.26
CA THR A 53 -11.56 3.28 6.52
C THR A 53 -12.33 2.69 7.68
N THR A 54 -11.64 1.85 8.45
CA THR A 54 -12.16 1.29 9.71
C THR A 54 -11.47 1.98 10.88
N LYS A 55 -12.25 2.63 11.74
CA LYS A 55 -11.76 3.20 12.99
C LYS A 55 -12.20 2.29 14.14
N VAL A 56 -11.24 1.90 14.99
CA VAL A 56 -11.51 1.17 16.22
C VAL A 56 -10.88 1.93 17.37
N THR A 57 -11.72 2.38 18.29
CA THR A 57 -11.30 3.12 19.48
C THR A 57 -11.55 2.25 20.70
N ASN A 58 -10.56 2.21 21.59
CA ASN A 58 -10.73 1.63 22.92
C ASN A 58 -9.97 2.45 23.96
N LYS A 59 -10.03 2.01 25.22
CA LYS A 59 -9.34 2.66 26.35
C LYS A 59 -7.84 2.89 26.13
N TYR A 60 -7.17 2.10 25.29
CA TYR A 60 -5.71 2.05 25.20
C TYR A 60 -5.16 2.57 23.87
N PHE A 61 -5.90 2.39 22.78
CA PHE A 61 -5.49 2.75 21.43
C PHE A 61 -6.67 3.18 20.58
N ASP A 62 -6.45 4.21 19.79
CA ASP A 62 -7.21 4.47 18.58
C ASP A 62 -6.47 3.90 17.38
N LEU A 63 -7.15 3.05 16.63
CA LEU A 63 -6.67 2.47 15.38
C LEU A 63 -7.51 3.00 14.23
N VAL A 64 -6.85 3.52 13.20
CA VAL A 64 -7.50 3.87 11.93
C VAL A 64 -6.82 3.07 10.84
N LEU A 65 -7.50 2.05 10.34
CA LEU A 65 -7.05 1.21 9.25
C LEU A 65 -7.58 1.76 7.93
N ILE A 66 -6.66 2.16 7.05
CA ILE A 66 -6.98 2.77 5.75
C ILE A 66 -6.50 1.85 4.63
N LYS A 67 -7.45 1.28 3.89
CA LYS A 67 -7.24 0.52 2.66
C LYS A 67 -6.98 1.49 1.50
N LYS A 68 -5.88 1.31 0.77
CA LYS A 68 -5.57 2.09 -0.45
C LYS A 68 -5.89 1.29 -1.70
N ALA A 69 -5.96 1.99 -2.83
CA ALA A 69 -6.11 1.36 -4.14
C ALA A 69 -5.00 0.34 -4.42
N GLN A 70 -5.36 -0.80 -5.02
CA GLN A 70 -4.39 -1.82 -5.42
C GLN A 70 -3.34 -1.24 -6.37
N SER A 71 -2.10 -1.72 -6.27
CA SER A 71 -1.02 -1.36 -7.19
C SER A 71 -1.17 -2.09 -8.53
N ALA A 72 -1.29 -1.34 -9.63
CA ALA A 72 -1.34 -1.90 -11.00
C ALA A 72 -0.03 -2.59 -11.41
N PHE A 73 1.10 -2.20 -10.82
CA PHE A 73 2.42 -2.76 -11.11
C PHE A 73 2.76 -3.94 -10.20
N GLY A 74 2.44 -3.83 -8.90
CA GLY A 74 2.85 -4.80 -7.89
C GLY A 74 1.80 -5.84 -7.51
N GLN A 75 0.54 -5.67 -7.95
CA GLN A 75 -0.58 -6.56 -7.62
C GLN A 75 -0.77 -6.77 -6.11
N TYR A 76 -0.49 -5.75 -5.30
CA TYR A 76 -0.73 -5.75 -3.85
C TYR A 76 -1.65 -4.58 -3.48
N VAL A 77 -2.37 -4.74 -2.37
CA VAL A 77 -3.20 -3.71 -1.76
C VAL A 77 -2.38 -3.05 -0.64
N PRO A 78 -2.05 -1.76 -0.73
CA PRO A 78 -1.38 -1.05 0.35
C PRO A 78 -2.36 -0.73 1.47
N TYR A 79 -1.93 -0.92 2.70
CA TYR A 79 -2.62 -0.48 3.90
C TYR A 79 -1.78 0.54 4.66
N GLU A 80 -2.47 1.52 5.23
CA GLU A 80 -1.90 2.44 6.22
C GLU A 80 -2.70 2.28 7.52
N LEU A 81 -2.01 1.91 8.59
CA LEU A 81 -2.57 1.91 9.94
C LEU A 81 -2.07 3.15 10.66
N GLN A 82 -3.00 3.96 11.16
CA GLN A 82 -2.70 5.04 12.09
C GLN A 82 -3.01 4.55 13.51
N VAL A 83 -2.03 4.67 14.40
CA VAL A 83 -2.11 4.24 15.79
C VAL A 83 -1.90 5.44 16.68
N THR A 84 -2.90 5.80 17.49
CA THR A 84 -2.76 6.81 18.54
C THR A 84 -2.92 6.10 19.89
N PRO A 85 -1.86 5.94 20.69
CA PRO A 85 -1.97 5.31 22.00
C PRO A 85 -2.49 6.32 23.04
N HIS A 86 -3.32 5.86 23.96
CA HIS A 86 -3.83 6.65 25.09
C HIS A 86 -2.92 6.56 26.32
N LEU A 87 -1.82 5.82 26.22
CA LEU A 87 -0.81 5.66 27.26
C LEU A 87 0.59 5.56 26.63
N ASN A 88 1.63 5.85 27.41
CA ASN A 88 3.01 5.69 26.96
C ASN A 88 3.34 4.19 26.85
N SER A 89 3.82 3.77 25.69
CA SER A 89 4.17 2.38 25.40
C SER A 89 5.62 2.31 24.90
N PRO A 90 6.58 1.90 25.74
CA PRO A 90 7.98 1.79 25.33
C PRO A 90 8.19 0.71 24.25
N LYS A 91 7.28 -0.27 24.17
CA LYS A 91 7.29 -1.36 23.20
C LYS A 91 5.88 -1.65 22.71
N THR A 92 5.51 -1.09 21.57
CA THR A 92 4.30 -1.48 20.84
C THR A 92 4.66 -2.39 19.69
N GLN A 93 4.01 -3.55 19.60
CA GLN A 93 4.09 -4.47 18.47
C GLN A 93 2.83 -4.33 17.61
N ILE A 94 3.01 -4.24 16.30
CA ILE A 94 1.91 -4.26 15.33
C ILE A 94 1.93 -5.62 14.63
N LEU A 95 0.90 -6.42 14.85
CA LEU A 95 0.78 -7.76 14.31
C LEU A 95 -0.30 -7.79 13.22
N TRP A 96 0.06 -8.31 12.05
CA TRP A 96 -0.87 -8.53 10.95
C TRP A 96 -1.20 -10.01 10.87
N SER A 97 -2.48 -10.35 10.98
CA SER A 97 -3.02 -11.70 10.87
C SER A 97 -3.82 -11.84 9.58
N SER A 98 -3.56 -12.92 8.84
CA SER A 98 -4.25 -13.25 7.59
C SER A 98 -4.17 -14.73 7.29
N PRO A 99 -5.09 -15.28 6.48
CA PRO A 99 -4.97 -16.64 5.97
C PRO A 99 -3.71 -16.81 5.11
N THR A 100 -3.23 -18.05 4.99
CA THR A 100 -2.02 -18.41 4.21
C THR A 100 -2.17 -18.18 2.70
N THR A 101 -3.38 -17.88 2.24
CA THR A 101 -3.69 -17.46 0.86
C THR A 101 -3.39 -15.99 0.59
N LEU A 102 -3.03 -15.22 1.62
CA LEU A 102 -2.52 -13.86 1.54
C LEU A 102 -1.06 -13.81 2.00
N THR A 103 -0.28 -12.94 1.38
CA THR A 103 1.05 -12.58 1.86
C THR A 103 1.03 -11.14 2.35
N ILE A 104 1.35 -10.91 3.61
CA ILE A 104 1.48 -9.57 4.18
C ILE A 104 2.96 -9.23 4.33
N SER A 105 3.35 -8.05 3.86
CA SER A 105 4.70 -7.50 4.02
C SER A 105 4.62 -6.18 4.80
N PRO A 106 4.77 -6.23 6.13
CA PRO A 106 4.79 -5.02 6.96
C PRO A 106 6.03 -4.17 6.67
N GLN A 107 5.86 -2.85 6.64
CA GLN A 107 6.91 -1.86 6.39
C GLN A 107 7.22 -1.06 7.66
N HIS A 108 7.39 -1.77 8.78
CA HIS A 108 7.74 -1.17 10.06
C HIS A 108 8.65 -2.11 10.85
N LYS A 109 9.28 -1.58 11.90
CA LYS A 109 10.03 -2.40 12.86
C LYS A 109 9.05 -3.23 13.69
N GLU A 110 9.49 -4.37 14.18
CA GLU A 110 8.67 -5.24 15.04
C GLU A 110 8.15 -4.50 16.28
N PHE A 111 9.03 -3.75 16.95
CA PHE A 111 8.69 -2.92 18.09
C PHE A 111 8.88 -1.44 17.79
N ILE A 112 7.91 -0.64 18.20
CA ILE A 112 7.88 0.81 18.05
C ILE A 112 7.58 1.40 19.42
N SER A 113 8.46 2.30 19.90
CA SER A 113 8.15 3.09 21.09
C SER A 113 7.15 4.18 20.69
N MET A 114 6.03 4.24 21.40
CA MET A 114 4.95 5.17 21.12
C MET A 114 4.62 5.99 22.38
N GLU A 115 4.51 7.30 22.20
CA GLU A 115 4.13 8.23 23.25
C GLU A 115 2.62 8.49 23.22
N GLN A 116 2.05 8.71 24.40
CA GLN A 116 0.64 9.01 24.59
C GLN A 116 0.20 10.20 23.74
N GLY A 117 -0.94 10.05 23.06
CA GLY A 117 -1.59 11.09 22.26
C GLY A 117 -0.93 11.37 20.91
N LYS A 118 0.21 10.75 20.58
CA LYS A 118 0.86 10.93 19.27
C LYS A 118 0.39 9.88 18.27
N THR A 119 -0.01 10.31 17.09
CA THR A 119 -0.39 9.39 16.00
C THR A 119 0.83 8.92 15.23
N TYR A 120 1.00 7.60 15.16
CA TYR A 120 2.03 6.94 14.37
C TYR A 120 1.41 6.30 13.14
N LYS A 121 2.10 6.38 12.00
CA LYS A 121 1.65 5.78 10.73
C LYS A 121 2.56 4.63 10.37
N VAL A 122 1.98 3.44 10.23
CA VAL A 122 2.68 2.24 9.76
C VAL A 122 2.00 1.69 8.51
N ARG A 123 2.76 1.04 7.65
CA ARG A 123 2.26 0.54 6.36
C ARG A 123 2.47 -0.96 6.24
N ALA A 124 1.62 -1.60 5.46
CA ALA A 124 1.80 -2.98 5.05
C ALA A 124 1.28 -3.17 3.62
N ASN A 125 1.90 -4.08 2.88
CA ASN A 125 1.41 -4.49 1.57
C ASN A 125 0.78 -5.87 1.68
N VAL A 126 -0.47 -6.00 1.26
CA VAL A 126 -1.21 -7.27 1.26
C VAL A 126 -1.31 -7.77 -0.18
N LYS A 127 -0.75 -8.95 -0.45
CA LYS A 127 -0.75 -9.57 -1.77
C LYS A 127 -1.59 -10.85 -1.77
N PRO A 128 -2.61 -10.96 -2.64
CA PRO A 128 -3.34 -12.21 -2.82
C PRO A 128 -2.51 -13.26 -3.56
N LEU A 129 -2.58 -14.51 -3.10
CA LEU A 129 -2.04 -15.67 -3.83
C LEU A 129 -3.14 -16.44 -4.56
N ARG A 130 -4.40 -16.30 -4.12
CA ARG A 130 -5.58 -16.94 -4.69
C ARG A 130 -6.77 -15.98 -4.69
N GLN A 131 -7.77 -16.29 -5.51
CA GLN A 131 -9.07 -15.60 -5.52
C GLN A 131 -9.89 -15.97 -4.27
N GLY A 132 -10.79 -15.07 -3.88
CA GLY A 132 -11.72 -15.30 -2.77
C GLY A 132 -11.86 -14.08 -1.87
N THR A 133 -12.66 -14.24 -0.83
CA THR A 133 -12.85 -13.26 0.22
C THR A 133 -12.03 -13.67 1.44
N TYR A 134 -11.31 -12.71 2.00
CA TYR A 134 -10.39 -12.92 3.11
C TYR A 134 -10.52 -11.80 4.12
N ASP A 135 -10.49 -12.17 5.39
CA ASP A 135 -10.40 -11.20 6.47
C ASP A 135 -8.93 -10.99 6.83
N ILE A 136 -8.57 -9.73 6.97
CA ILE A 136 -7.30 -9.32 7.54
C ILE A 136 -7.59 -8.63 8.87
N THR A 137 -6.75 -8.94 9.86
CA THR A 137 -6.84 -8.29 11.16
C THR A 137 -5.48 -7.74 11.51
N VAL A 138 -5.44 -6.47 11.90
CA VAL A 138 -4.24 -5.84 12.44
C VAL A 138 -4.46 -5.54 13.91
N SER A 139 -3.49 -5.93 14.74
CA SER A 139 -3.54 -5.73 16.19
C SER A 139 -2.37 -4.86 16.62
N ALA A 140 -2.65 -3.84 17.43
CA ALA A 140 -1.64 -3.11 18.18
C ALA A 140 -1.58 -3.70 19.59
N ILE A 141 -0.37 -4.02 20.05
CA ILE A 141 -0.12 -4.63 21.37
C ILE A 141 0.94 -3.78 22.08
N SER A 142 0.56 -3.09 23.16
CA SER A 142 1.53 -2.46 24.08
C SER A 142 2.02 -3.51 25.07
N TRP A 143 3.32 -3.76 25.06
CA TRP A 143 4.00 -4.61 26.03
C TRP A 143 4.46 -3.77 27.21
N GLN A 144 3.84 -3.97 28.38
CA GLN A 144 4.30 -3.42 29.65
C GLN A 144 4.81 -4.52 30.57
N TYR A 145 5.44 -4.12 31.68
CA TYR A 145 6.08 -5.05 32.61
C TYR A 145 5.08 -6.06 33.22
N ASP A 146 3.86 -5.60 33.56
CA ASP A 146 2.86 -6.41 34.28
C ASP A 146 1.62 -6.79 33.45
N THR A 147 1.36 -6.09 32.34
CA THR A 147 0.16 -6.32 31.52
C THR A 147 0.37 -5.91 30.08
N ASN A 148 -0.44 -6.49 29.19
CA ASN A 148 -0.43 -6.17 27.77
C ASN A 148 -1.77 -5.56 27.39
N TYR A 149 -1.71 -4.41 26.73
CA TYR A 149 -2.90 -3.76 26.20
C TYR A 149 -2.99 -4.02 24.72
N THR A 150 -4.17 -4.39 24.24
CA THR A 150 -4.36 -4.66 22.82
C THR A 150 -5.60 -3.97 22.27
N ASN A 151 -5.52 -3.58 21.01
CA ASN A 151 -6.67 -3.24 20.20
C ASN A 151 -6.46 -3.83 18.80
N ALA A 152 -7.53 -4.15 18.10
CA ALA A 152 -7.47 -4.73 16.77
C ALA A 152 -8.50 -4.11 15.84
N ALA A 153 -8.10 -3.90 14.59
CA ALA A 153 -8.98 -3.50 13.50
C ALA A 153 -8.98 -4.59 12.44
N SER A 154 -10.14 -4.89 11.86
CA SER A 154 -10.28 -5.88 10.81
C SER A 154 -10.89 -5.26 9.56
N ASP A 155 -10.51 -5.78 8.40
CA ASP A 155 -11.08 -5.41 7.10
C ASP A 155 -11.24 -6.68 6.26
N THR A 156 -12.22 -6.69 5.38
CA THR A 156 -12.53 -7.80 4.49
C THR A 156 -12.15 -7.43 3.05
N LEU A 157 -11.38 -8.31 2.42
CA LEU A 157 -10.86 -8.14 1.07
C LEU A 157 -11.43 -9.20 0.15
N THR A 158 -11.98 -8.81 -1.00
CA THR A 158 -12.44 -9.75 -2.02
C THR A 158 -11.60 -9.61 -3.29
N PHE A 159 -11.05 -10.73 -3.78
CA PHE A 159 -10.25 -10.79 -5.00
C PHE A 159 -10.91 -11.69 -6.05
N ASP A 160 -10.90 -11.23 -7.30
CA ASP A 160 -11.39 -11.98 -8.45
C ASP A 160 -10.36 -13.00 -8.98
N LYS A 161 -10.71 -13.67 -10.10
CA LYS A 161 -9.83 -14.59 -10.84
C LYS A 161 -8.51 -13.96 -11.29
N GLY A 162 -8.52 -12.65 -11.57
CA GLY A 162 -7.35 -11.87 -11.96
C GLY A 162 -6.50 -11.39 -10.78
N LEU A 163 -6.85 -11.80 -9.55
CA LEU A 163 -6.24 -11.31 -8.31
C LEU A 163 -6.42 -9.79 -8.14
N VAL A 164 -7.49 -9.25 -8.69
CA VAL A 164 -7.85 -7.84 -8.63
C VAL A 164 -8.86 -7.63 -7.50
N LEU A 165 -8.60 -6.61 -6.69
CA LEU A 165 -9.45 -6.20 -5.57
C LEU A 165 -10.84 -5.76 -6.08
N GLN A 166 -11.88 -6.24 -5.41
CA GLN A 166 -13.27 -5.93 -5.67
C GLN A 166 -13.89 -5.13 -4.49
N PRO A 167 -14.66 -4.06 -4.75
CA PRO A 167 -14.86 -3.44 -6.06
C PRO A 167 -13.57 -2.78 -6.58
N THR A 168 -13.39 -2.77 -7.90
CA THR A 168 -12.20 -2.15 -8.50
C THR A 168 -12.23 -0.64 -8.32
N SER A 169 -11.18 -0.06 -7.74
CA SER A 169 -11.09 1.40 -7.61
C SER A 169 -10.80 2.08 -8.95
N ALA A 170 -11.35 3.27 -9.16
CA ALA A 170 -11.09 4.08 -10.36
C ALA A 170 -9.59 4.35 -10.55
N ILE A 171 -8.87 4.58 -9.44
CA ILE A 171 -7.41 4.79 -9.44
C ILE A 171 -6.69 3.56 -10.00
N TYR A 172 -7.10 2.34 -9.60
CA TYR A 172 -6.50 1.12 -10.14
C TYR A 172 -6.72 1.01 -11.65
N GLN A 173 -7.95 1.27 -12.12
CA GLN A 173 -8.28 1.21 -13.55
C GLN A 173 -7.43 2.20 -14.37
N ILE A 174 -7.33 3.46 -13.92
CA ILE A 174 -6.50 4.49 -14.56
C ILE A 174 -5.03 4.04 -14.60
N MET A 175 -4.48 3.60 -13.47
CA MET A 175 -3.08 3.16 -13.39
C MET A 175 -2.80 1.93 -14.24
N ASN A 176 -3.78 1.03 -14.39
CA ASN A 176 -3.66 -0.14 -15.27
C ASN A 176 -3.61 0.27 -16.75
N VAL A 177 -4.41 1.26 -17.18
CA VAL A 177 -4.33 1.84 -18.53
C VAL A 177 -2.97 2.50 -18.77
N VAL A 178 -2.51 3.32 -17.81
CA VAL A 178 -1.20 3.99 -17.90
C VAL A 178 -0.06 2.97 -18.01
N LYS A 179 -0.13 1.86 -17.26
CA LYS A 179 0.84 0.77 -17.34
C LYS A 179 0.94 0.22 -18.77
N TYR A 180 -0.18 -0.05 -19.44
CA TYR A 180 -0.15 -0.54 -20.82
C TYR A 180 0.37 0.50 -21.81
N LEU A 181 0.02 1.79 -21.64
CA LEU A 181 0.57 2.87 -22.46
C LEU A 181 2.09 2.97 -22.34
N LEU A 182 2.63 2.86 -21.12
CA LEU A 182 4.08 2.85 -20.89
C LEU A 182 4.77 1.65 -21.53
N ILE A 183 4.16 0.46 -21.51
CA ILE A 183 4.70 -0.73 -22.17
C ILE A 183 4.78 -0.52 -23.69
N VAL A 184 3.73 0.03 -24.30
CA VAL A 184 3.72 0.33 -25.74
C VAL A 184 4.77 1.39 -26.09
N ALA A 185 4.86 2.46 -25.31
CA ALA A 185 5.86 3.51 -25.52
C ALA A 185 7.30 2.96 -25.40
N ALA A 186 7.55 2.11 -24.40
CA ALA A 186 8.84 1.44 -24.23
C ALA A 186 9.19 0.53 -25.41
N PHE A 187 8.20 -0.19 -25.98
CA PHE A 187 8.41 -1.06 -27.12
C PHE A 187 8.78 -0.29 -28.40
N VAL A 188 8.12 0.85 -28.65
CA VAL A 188 8.44 1.73 -29.78
C VAL A 188 9.86 2.29 -29.64
N LEU A 189 10.21 2.76 -28.44
CA LEU A 189 11.54 3.30 -28.15
C LEU A 189 12.63 2.23 -28.32
N LEU A 190 12.39 1.02 -27.80
CA LEU A 190 13.31 -0.11 -27.94
C LEU A 190 13.53 -0.47 -29.42
N SER A 191 12.44 -0.54 -30.20
CA SER A 191 12.50 -0.85 -31.63
C SER A 191 13.31 0.20 -32.39
N TRP A 192 13.09 1.49 -32.09
CA TRP A 192 13.86 2.58 -32.69
C TRP A 192 15.36 2.51 -32.34
N LEU A 193 15.70 2.20 -31.08
CA LEU A 193 17.08 2.00 -30.65
C LEU A 193 17.75 0.83 -31.40
N VAL A 194 17.07 -0.30 -31.52
CA VAL A 194 17.60 -1.49 -32.24
C VAL A 194 17.90 -1.15 -33.69
N VAL A 195 17.01 -0.44 -34.39
CA VAL A 195 17.26 -0.01 -35.78
C VAL A 195 18.46 0.93 -35.86
N LYS A 196 18.57 1.91 -34.97
CA LYS A 196 19.72 2.84 -34.93
C LYS A 196 21.05 2.12 -34.67
N PHE A 197 21.05 1.16 -33.74
CA PHE A 197 22.24 0.35 -33.47
C PHE A 197 22.59 -0.58 -34.64
N ALA A 198 21.61 -1.26 -35.24
CA ALA A 198 21.82 -2.12 -36.40
C ALA A 198 22.41 -1.34 -37.58
N GLN A 199 21.91 -0.13 -37.86
CA GLN A 199 22.48 0.74 -38.90
C GLN A 199 23.93 1.16 -38.60
N ARG A 200 24.27 1.40 -37.32
CA ARG A 200 25.63 1.78 -36.93
C ARG A 200 26.62 0.61 -37.01
N TYR A 201 26.20 -0.57 -36.56
CA TYR A 201 27.05 -1.77 -36.57
C TYR A 201 27.16 -2.41 -37.95
N SER A 202 26.10 -2.40 -38.76
CA SER A 202 26.14 -2.89 -40.15
C SER A 202 27.17 -2.12 -41.00
N LYS A 203 27.30 -0.80 -40.81
CA LYS A 203 28.36 -0.02 -41.48
C LYS A 203 29.77 -0.50 -41.08
N LYS A 204 30.00 -0.77 -39.79
CA LYS A 204 31.28 -1.30 -39.31
C LYS A 204 31.53 -2.72 -39.80
N ALA A 205 30.51 -3.57 -39.81
CA ALA A 205 30.60 -4.93 -40.33
C ALA A 205 30.90 -4.95 -41.83
N LYS A 206 30.24 -4.09 -42.62
CA LYS A 206 30.58 -3.90 -44.04
C LYS A 206 32.03 -3.49 -44.20
N GLN A 207 32.51 -2.50 -43.44
CA GLN A 207 33.90 -2.04 -43.55
C GLN A 207 34.93 -3.12 -43.18
N TRP A 208 34.59 -4.02 -42.25
CA TRP A 208 35.45 -5.15 -41.88
C TRP A 208 35.41 -6.31 -42.89
N LEU A 209 34.26 -6.56 -43.52
CA LEU A 209 34.05 -7.62 -44.51
C LEU A 209 34.47 -7.24 -45.94
N THR A 210 34.77 -5.96 -46.20
CA THR A 210 35.28 -5.55 -47.52
C THR A 210 36.80 -5.60 -47.47
N PRO A 211 37.47 -6.48 -48.23
CA PRO A 211 38.93 -6.55 -48.23
C PRO A 211 39.53 -5.24 -48.77
N PRO A 212 40.71 -4.82 -48.27
CA PRO A 212 41.39 -3.64 -48.80
C PRO A 212 41.85 -3.96 -50.23
N PHE A 213 41.25 -3.28 -51.21
CA PHE A 213 41.84 -3.16 -52.54
C PHE A 213 42.82 -1.99 -52.54
#